data_AF-A0A1S8CK20-F1
#
_entry.id   AF-A0A1S8CK20-F1
#
_cell.length_a   1.000
_cell.length_b   1.000
_cell.length_c   1.000
_cell.angle_alpha   90.00
_cell.angle_beta   90.00
_cell.angle_gamma   90.00
#
_symmetry.space_group_name_H-M   'P 1'
#
loop_
_entity.id
_entity.type
_entity.pdbx_description
1 polymer ?
#
loop_
_entity_poly.entity_id
_entity_poly.type
_entity_poly.pdbx_seq_one_letter_code
_entity_poly.pdbx_strand_id
1 'polypeptide(L)'
;MTVFITVFSGVLVYVIGQIIMKLIIEPVNDLKRAISKIVYDLIFYSNKLANPMPPGNEEMVEACKVMRQHSSTLHSATHLIPGYKHIYRIFGLPSPEGIKEATQKLIYLSNGYSGVLDNQAIRNLYAIQEVRLSLRVPIPEGEMLDPENKKAFMGIKPN
;
A
#
# COMPACT_ATOMS: atom_id res chain seq x y z
N MET A 1 47.41 -25.08 0.00
CA MET A 1 46.83 -23.84 -0.58
C MET A 1 45.44 -24.06 -1.15
N THR A 2 45.20 -25.12 -1.94
CA THR A 2 43.91 -25.42 -2.57
C THR A 2 42.74 -25.59 -1.58
N VAL A 3 42.92 -26.37 -0.51
CA VAL A 3 41.88 -26.58 0.51
C VAL A 3 41.45 -25.26 1.16
N PHE A 4 42.42 -24.39 1.45
CA PHE A 4 42.14 -23.06 2.02
C PHE A 4 41.31 -22.21 1.06
N ILE A 5 41.67 -22.19 -0.23
CA ILE A 5 40.91 -21.47 -1.26
C ILE A 5 39.49 -22.01 -1.36
N THR A 6 39.30 -23.33 -1.42
CA THR A 6 37.96 -23.94 -1.53
C THR A 6 37.08 -23.63 -0.32
N VAL A 7 37.63 -23.77 0.89
CA VAL A 7 36.89 -23.43 2.13
C VAL A 7 36.54 -21.94 2.14
N PHE A 8 37.49 -21.07 1.79
CA PHE A 8 37.27 -19.63 1.76
C PHE A 8 36.22 -19.24 0.71
N SER A 9 36.24 -19.85 -0.48
CA SER A 9 35.21 -19.64 -1.50
C SER A 9 33.82 -20.05 -1.02
N GLY A 10 33.71 -21.19 -0.31
CA GLY A 10 32.44 -21.62 0.28
C GLY A 10 31.89 -20.62 1.29
N VAL A 11 32.74 -20.12 2.19
CA VAL A 11 32.38 -19.08 3.17
C VAL A 11 31.95 -17.80 2.45
N LEU A 12 32.67 -17.37 1.41
CA LEU A 12 32.36 -16.15 0.67
C LEU A 12 30.99 -16.24 -0.01
N VAL A 13 30.69 -17.35 -0.68
CA VAL A 13 29.37 -17.59 -1.30
C VAL A 13 28.27 -17.58 -0.25
N TYR A 14 28.49 -18.24 0.90
CA TYR A 14 27.54 -18.24 2.00
C TYR A 14 27.26 -16.83 2.53
N VAL A 15 28.30 -16.04 2.80
CA VAL A 15 28.17 -14.66 3.30
C VAL A 15 27.40 -13.80 2.30
N ILE A 16 27.73 -13.87 1.00
CA ILE A 16 27.00 -13.14 -0.05
C ILE A 16 25.53 -13.57 -0.09
N GLY A 17 25.24 -14.87 0.02
CA GLY A 17 23.88 -15.38 0.08
C GLY A 17 23.09 -14.83 1.28
N GLN A 18 23.71 -14.80 2.47
CA GLN A 18 23.09 -14.22 3.67
C GLN A 18 22.81 -12.73 3.53
N ILE A 19 23.73 -11.98 2.92
CA ILE A 19 23.55 -10.54 2.66
C ILE A 19 22.35 -10.32 1.74
N ILE A 20 22.23 -11.08 0.65
CA ILE A 20 21.08 -10.98 -0.28
C ILE A 20 19.78 -11.34 0.44
N MET A 21 19.77 -12.40 1.25
CA MET A 21 18.58 -12.80 2.00
C MET A 21 18.11 -11.71 2.96
N LYS A 22 19.03 -11.15 3.76
CA LYS A 22 18.73 -10.15 4.79
C LYS A 22 18.43 -8.76 4.23
N LEU A 23 19.15 -8.32 3.20
CA LEU A 23 19.00 -6.95 2.68
C LEU A 23 17.95 -6.83 1.58
N ILE A 24 17.61 -7.92 0.89
CA ILE A 24 16.69 -7.87 -0.25
C ILE A 24 15.47 -8.74 0.01
N ILE A 25 15.65 -10.05 0.20
CA ILE A 25 14.53 -10.99 0.21
C ILE A 25 13.60 -10.78 1.41
N GLU A 26 14.15 -10.62 2.61
CA GLU A 26 13.36 -10.35 3.82
C GLU A 26 12.56 -9.03 3.72
N PRO A 27 13.18 -7.86 3.45
CA PRO A 27 12.46 -6.60 3.27
C PRO A 27 11.39 -6.63 2.18
N VAL A 28 11.66 -7.32 1.06
CA VAL A 28 10.68 -7.51 -0.02
C VAL A 28 9.46 -8.29 0.47
N ASN A 29 9.68 -9.36 1.24
CA ASN A 29 8.58 -10.15 1.81
C ASN A 29 7.79 -9.34 2.84
N ASP A 30 8.46 -8.54 3.67
CA ASP A 30 7.80 -7.69 4.65
C ASP A 30 6.92 -6.62 4.00
N LEU A 31 7.38 -6.00 2.91
CA LEU A 31 6.55 -5.10 2.12
C LEU A 31 5.32 -5.81 1.53
N LYS A 32 5.48 -7.03 1.00
CA LYS A 32 4.34 -7.81 0.49
C LYS A 32 3.33 -8.15 1.59
N ARG A 33 3.81 -8.50 2.80
CA ARG A 33 2.94 -8.73 3.96
C ARG A 33 2.19 -7.45 4.36
N ALA A 34 2.88 -6.31 4.38
CA ALA A 34 2.26 -5.02 4.65
C ALA A 34 1.17 -4.69 3.62
N ILE A 35 1.45 -4.85 2.32
CA ILE A 35 0.45 -4.67 1.25
C ILE A 35 -0.76 -5.60 1.45
N SER A 36 -0.52 -6.88 1.76
CA SER A 36 -1.61 -7.83 2.03
C SER A 36 -2.49 -7.37 3.20
N LYS A 37 -1.89 -6.90 4.31
CA LYS A 37 -2.63 -6.41 5.47
C LYS A 37 -3.43 -5.14 5.14
N ILE A 38 -2.86 -4.24 4.35
CA ILE A 38 -3.54 -3.03 3.88
C ILE A 38 -4.80 -3.41 3.11
N VAL A 39 -4.68 -4.34 2.15
CA VAL A 39 -5.83 -4.79 1.35
C VAL A 39 -6.90 -5.43 2.23
N TYR A 40 -6.51 -6.30 3.15
CA TYR A 40 -7.44 -6.92 4.09
C TYR A 40 -8.20 -5.85 4.89
N ASP A 41 -7.50 -4.88 5.48
CA ASP A 41 -8.14 -3.85 6.30
C ASP A 41 -8.98 -2.87 5.49
N LEU A 42 -8.59 -2.56 4.26
CA LEU A 42 -9.41 -1.75 3.34
C LEU A 42 -10.76 -2.42 3.06
N ILE A 43 -10.76 -3.75 2.86
CA ILE A 43 -11.98 -4.52 2.64
C ILE A 43 -12.78 -4.62 3.94
N PHE A 44 -12.11 -4.95 5.06
CA PHE A 44 -12.73 -5.12 6.36
C PHE A 44 -13.42 -3.84 6.85
N TYR A 45 -12.75 -2.70 6.74
CA TYR A 45 -13.29 -1.38 7.12
C TYR A 45 -14.04 -0.68 5.99
N SER A 46 -14.25 -1.32 4.83
CA SER A 46 -14.91 -0.71 3.68
C SER A 46 -16.31 -0.19 4.01
N ASN A 47 -17.05 -0.91 4.84
CA ASN A 47 -18.39 -0.50 5.31
C ASN A 47 -18.36 0.80 6.11
N LYS A 48 -17.30 1.06 6.90
CA LYS A 48 -17.12 2.30 7.68
C LYS A 48 -16.60 3.43 6.81
N LEU A 49 -15.59 3.14 5.98
CA LEU A 49 -15.00 4.12 5.08
C LEU A 49 -16.01 4.59 4.01
N ALA A 50 -16.87 3.70 3.51
CA ALA A 50 -17.93 4.02 2.55
C ALA A 50 -19.17 4.66 3.20
N ASN A 51 -19.34 4.54 4.51
CA ASN A 51 -20.40 5.20 5.28
C ASN A 51 -19.76 6.01 6.41
N PRO A 52 -19.01 7.07 6.06
CA PRO A 52 -18.18 7.77 7.03
C PRO A 52 -19.06 8.38 8.12
N MET A 53 -18.55 8.33 9.35
CA MET A 53 -19.20 8.87 10.55
C MET A 53 -18.38 10.05 11.11
N PRO A 54 -18.96 10.88 12.00
CA PRO A 54 -18.22 12.00 12.58
C PRO A 54 -17.07 11.52 13.50
N PRO A 55 -16.08 12.38 13.80
CA PRO A 55 -14.91 12.02 14.62
C PRO A 55 -15.19 11.53 16.05
N GLY A 56 -16.42 11.67 16.54
CA GLY A 56 -16.83 11.12 17.84
C GLY A 56 -17.21 9.63 17.81
N ASN A 57 -17.31 9.01 16.64
CA ASN A 57 -17.61 7.59 16.52
C ASN A 57 -16.35 6.73 16.64
N GLU A 58 -16.28 5.89 17.67
CA GLU A 58 -15.09 5.09 17.99
C GLU A 58 -14.66 4.15 16.87
N GLU A 59 -15.61 3.50 16.19
CA GLU A 59 -15.32 2.57 15.10
C GLU A 59 -14.70 3.29 13.89
N MET A 60 -15.18 4.50 13.58
CA MET A 60 -14.63 5.32 12.51
C MET A 60 -13.26 5.87 12.87
N VAL A 61 -13.05 6.29 14.12
CA VAL A 61 -11.75 6.72 14.62
C VAL A 61 -10.72 5.59 14.47
N GLU A 62 -11.08 4.36 14.83
CA GLU A 62 -10.19 3.21 14.66
C GLU A 62 -9.90 2.92 13.18
N ALA A 63 -10.92 2.91 12.31
CA ALA A 63 -10.71 2.72 10.87
C ALA A 63 -9.75 3.77 10.29
N CYS A 64 -9.95 5.06 10.61
CA CYS A 64 -9.09 6.16 10.19
C CYS A 64 -7.65 6.01 10.73
N LYS A 65 -7.51 5.62 12.00
CA LYS A 65 -6.19 5.38 12.62
C LYS A 65 -5.44 4.23 11.95
N VAL A 66 -6.12 3.13 11.64
CA VAL A 66 -5.54 2.00 10.91
C VAL A 66 -5.07 2.44 9.52
N MET A 67 -5.84 3.25 8.80
CA MET A 67 -5.40 3.80 7.50
C MET A 67 -4.16 4.69 7.64
N ARG A 68 -4.06 5.48 8.72
CA ARG A 68 -2.86 6.29 9.00
C ARG A 68 -1.65 5.41 9.25
N GLN A 69 -1.80 4.37 10.08
CA GLN A 69 -0.75 3.40 10.38
C GLN A 69 -0.28 2.69 9.11
N HIS A 70 -1.22 2.27 8.25
CA HIS A 70 -0.91 1.66 6.95
C HIS A 70 -0.08 2.56 6.05
N SER A 71 -0.40 3.85 5.99
CA SER A 71 0.40 4.80 5.20
C SER A 71 1.85 4.87 5.72
N SER A 72 2.03 4.91 7.05
CA SER A 72 3.34 4.98 7.68
C SER A 72 4.13 3.69 7.48
N THR A 73 3.49 2.53 7.66
CA THR A 73 4.10 1.21 7.48
C THR A 73 4.48 0.96 6.02
N LEU A 74 3.63 1.32 5.07
CA LEU A 74 3.93 1.16 3.64
C LEU A 74 5.15 2.00 3.25
N HIS A 75 5.21 3.24 3.73
CA HIS A 75 6.33 4.13 3.49
C HIS A 75 7.63 3.60 4.11
N SER A 76 7.61 3.18 5.38
CA SER A 76 8.80 2.67 6.07
C SER A 76 9.29 1.34 5.51
N ALA A 77 8.39 0.38 5.24
CA ALA A 77 8.74 -0.92 4.67
C ALA A 77 9.38 -0.78 3.28
N THR A 78 8.93 0.18 2.48
CA THR A 78 9.54 0.46 1.17
C THR A 78 10.97 0.99 1.30
N HIS A 79 11.24 1.84 2.30
CA HIS A 79 12.59 2.38 2.56
C HIS A 79 13.59 1.34 3.06
N LEU A 80 13.12 0.21 3.61
CA LEU A 80 14.01 -0.89 4.01
C LEU A 80 14.62 -1.64 2.82
N ILE A 81 14.07 -1.50 1.61
CA ILE A 81 14.54 -2.19 0.41
C ILE A 81 15.60 -1.33 -0.29
N PRO A 82 16.89 -1.70 -0.27
CA PRO A 82 17.95 -0.93 -0.92
C PRO A 82 17.73 -0.87 -2.43
N GLY A 83 17.85 0.30 -3.05
CA GLY A 83 17.71 0.42 -4.50
C GLY A 83 16.33 0.03 -5.03
N TYR A 84 15.25 0.29 -4.26
CA TYR A 84 13.87 -0.06 -4.60
C TYR A 84 13.48 0.27 -6.06
N LYS A 85 13.98 1.38 -6.61
CA LYS A 85 13.81 1.81 -8.01
C LYS A 85 14.16 0.75 -9.06
N HIS A 86 15.01 -0.22 -8.73
CA HIS A 86 15.36 -1.34 -9.61
C HIS A 86 14.72 -2.65 -9.15
N ILE A 87 14.70 -2.88 -7.83
CA ILE A 87 14.21 -4.12 -7.22
C ILE A 87 12.71 -4.33 -7.48
N TYR A 88 11.91 -3.26 -7.53
CA TYR A 88 10.45 -3.40 -7.66
C TYR A 88 10.02 -4.19 -8.90
N ARG A 89 10.74 -4.03 -10.02
CA ARG A 89 10.45 -4.74 -11.27
C ARG A 89 10.72 -6.23 -11.18
N ILE A 90 11.80 -6.61 -10.50
CA ILE A 90 12.25 -8.00 -10.37
C ILE A 90 11.26 -8.80 -9.53
N PHE A 91 10.76 -8.22 -8.44
CA PHE A 91 9.91 -8.92 -7.47
C PHE A 91 8.41 -8.70 -7.66
N GLY A 92 8.00 -8.00 -8.73
CA GLY A 92 6.60 -7.69 -9.02
C GLY A 92 5.96 -6.75 -7.99
N LEU A 93 6.75 -5.85 -7.39
CA LEU A 93 6.26 -4.89 -6.41
C LEU A 93 5.59 -3.69 -7.11
N PRO A 94 4.83 -2.87 -6.35
CA PRO A 94 4.36 -1.57 -6.84
C PRO A 94 5.51 -0.67 -7.30
N SER A 95 5.25 0.25 -8.23
CA SER A 95 6.25 1.27 -8.59
C SER A 95 6.47 2.25 -7.43
N PRO A 96 7.60 2.97 -7.39
CA PRO A 96 7.80 4.06 -6.42
C PRO A 96 6.65 5.07 -6.43
N GLU A 97 6.14 5.39 -7.62
CA GLU A 97 4.99 6.26 -7.82
C GLU A 97 3.71 5.63 -7.25
N GLY A 98 3.47 4.34 -7.50
CA GLY A 98 2.32 3.63 -6.92
C GLY A 98 2.38 3.54 -5.40
N ILE A 99 3.56 3.33 -4.79
CA ILE A 99 3.74 3.41 -3.34
C ILE A 99 3.38 4.81 -2.83
N LYS A 100 3.84 5.86 -3.50
CA LYS A 100 3.55 7.24 -3.12
C LYS A 100 2.06 7.54 -3.23
N GLU A 101 1.41 7.18 -4.32
CA GLU A 101 -0.02 7.36 -4.54
C GLU A 101 -0.85 6.60 -3.49
N ALA A 102 -0.55 5.32 -3.26
CA ALA A 102 -1.19 4.52 -2.23
C ALA A 102 -1.03 5.15 -0.84
N THR A 103 0.18 5.59 -0.48
CA THR A 103 0.45 6.27 0.79
C THR A 103 -0.41 7.53 0.94
N GLN A 104 -0.45 8.39 -0.09
CA GLN A 104 -1.25 9.61 -0.07
C GLN A 104 -2.74 9.32 0.07
N LYS A 105 -3.25 8.28 -0.60
CA LYS A 105 -4.67 7.88 -0.52
C LYS A 105 -5.02 7.24 0.81
N LEU A 106 -4.12 6.48 1.43
CA LEU A 106 -4.28 5.99 2.79
C LEU A 106 -4.34 7.15 3.80
N ILE A 107 -3.50 8.19 3.62
CA ILE A 107 -3.58 9.41 4.43
C ILE A 107 -4.91 10.12 4.20
N TYR A 108 -5.38 10.21 2.95
CA TYR A 108 -6.70 10.76 2.66
C TYR A 108 -7.80 10.01 3.42
N LEU A 109 -7.81 8.67 3.34
CA LEU A 109 -8.77 7.82 4.05
C LEU A 109 -8.68 7.98 5.58
N SER A 110 -7.49 8.23 6.13
CA SER A 110 -7.32 8.50 7.56
C SER A 110 -7.97 9.80 8.05
N ASN A 111 -8.36 10.68 7.12
CA ASN A 111 -9.10 11.90 7.40
C ASN A 111 -10.55 11.82 6.87
N GLY A 112 -11.01 10.64 6.44
CA GLY A 112 -12.24 10.45 5.68
C GLY A 112 -13.53 10.48 6.49
N TYR A 113 -13.62 11.28 7.57
CA TYR A 113 -14.80 11.42 8.43
C TYR A 113 -15.98 12.08 7.71
N SER A 114 -17.20 11.90 8.21
CA SER A 114 -18.40 12.53 7.65
C SER A 114 -18.30 14.05 7.66
N GLY A 115 -18.81 14.71 6.62
CA GLY A 115 -18.93 16.17 6.59
C GLY A 115 -17.63 16.93 6.38
N VAL A 116 -16.51 16.24 6.10
CA VAL A 116 -15.23 16.88 5.75
C VAL A 116 -15.28 17.45 4.33
N LEU A 117 -15.84 16.70 3.38
CA LEU A 117 -16.08 17.12 2.00
C LEU A 117 -17.46 16.63 1.51
N ASP A 118 -17.98 17.27 0.47
CA ASP A 118 -19.17 16.80 -0.24
C ASP A 118 -18.95 15.39 -0.80
N ASN A 119 -19.96 14.54 -0.70
CA ASN A 119 -19.94 13.15 -1.18
C ASN A 119 -18.78 12.31 -0.59
N GLN A 120 -18.38 12.57 0.66
CA GLN A 120 -17.24 11.90 1.31
C GLN A 120 -17.28 10.36 1.18
N ALA A 121 -18.45 9.75 1.36
CA ALA A 121 -18.68 8.31 1.15
C ALA A 121 -18.16 7.82 -0.20
N ILE A 122 -18.59 8.49 -1.27
CA ILE A 122 -18.21 8.18 -2.65
C ILE A 122 -16.71 8.43 -2.84
N ARG A 123 -16.18 9.54 -2.32
CA ARG A 123 -14.75 9.86 -2.42
C ARG A 123 -13.87 8.81 -1.74
N ASN A 124 -14.29 8.32 -0.57
CA ASN A 124 -13.61 7.26 0.16
C ASN A 124 -13.62 5.94 -0.64
N LEU A 125 -14.75 5.58 -1.25
CA LEU A 125 -14.84 4.39 -2.12
C LEU A 125 -13.84 4.46 -3.29
N TYR A 126 -13.78 5.59 -4.01
CA TYR A 126 -12.76 5.76 -5.06
C TYR A 126 -11.34 5.73 -4.51
N ALA A 127 -11.08 6.33 -3.35
CA ALA A 127 -9.76 6.29 -2.73
C ALA A 127 -9.34 4.86 -2.34
N ILE A 128 -10.25 4.02 -1.86
CA ILE A 128 -9.99 2.59 -1.59
C ILE A 128 -9.58 1.87 -2.88
N GLN A 129 -10.32 2.08 -3.97
CA GLN A 129 -10.00 1.50 -5.28
C GLN A 129 -8.62 1.98 -5.77
N GLU A 130 -8.33 3.27 -5.65
CA GLU A 130 -7.05 3.85 -6.06
C GLU A 130 -5.87 3.27 -5.27
N VAL A 131 -6.02 3.03 -3.96
CA VAL A 131 -4.99 2.34 -3.17
C VAL A 131 -4.74 0.94 -3.73
N ARG A 132 -5.79 0.16 -3.99
CA ARG A 132 -5.66 -1.20 -4.54
C ARG A 132 -4.96 -1.20 -5.90
N LEU A 133 -5.37 -0.33 -6.82
CA LEU A 133 -4.75 -0.20 -8.14
C LEU A 133 -3.28 0.23 -8.04
N SER A 134 -2.97 1.21 -7.20
CA SER A 134 -1.60 1.70 -6.99
C SER A 134 -0.68 0.62 -6.40
N LEU A 135 -1.24 -0.27 -5.58
CA LEU A 135 -0.55 -1.43 -5.02
C LEU A 135 -0.57 -2.67 -5.93
N ARG A 136 -1.08 -2.54 -7.17
CA ARG A 136 -1.19 -3.61 -8.17
C ARG A 136 -2.03 -4.80 -7.69
N VAL A 137 -3.04 -4.52 -6.87
CA VAL A 137 -4.00 -5.51 -6.36
C VAL A 137 -5.17 -5.57 -7.32
N PRO A 138 -5.49 -6.74 -7.90
CA PRO A 138 -6.59 -6.85 -8.85
C PRO A 138 -7.94 -6.55 -8.19
N ILE A 139 -8.81 -5.94 -8.98
CA ILE A 139 -10.21 -5.65 -8.62
C ILE A 139 -11.06 -6.35 -9.66
N PRO A 140 -12.02 -7.21 -9.26
CA PRO A 140 -12.97 -7.83 -10.19
C PRO A 140 -13.71 -6.76 -11.01
N GLU A 141 -13.99 -7.04 -12.28
CA GLU A 141 -14.62 -6.07 -13.18
C GLU A 141 -15.96 -5.54 -12.64
N GLY A 142 -16.76 -6.41 -12.00
CA GLY A 142 -18.04 -6.02 -11.39
C GLY A 142 -17.92 -5.13 -10.14
N GLU A 143 -16.74 -5.05 -9.52
CA GLU A 143 -16.46 -4.16 -8.38
C GLU A 143 -15.80 -2.85 -8.80
N MET A 144 -15.34 -2.74 -10.06
CA MET A 144 -14.61 -1.58 -10.54
C MET A 144 -15.55 -0.38 -10.65
N LEU A 145 -15.24 0.68 -9.91
CA LEU A 145 -15.97 1.94 -9.96
C LEU A 145 -15.61 2.71 -11.23
N ASP A 146 -16.63 3.21 -11.91
CA ASP A 146 -16.52 3.98 -13.15
C ASP A 146 -15.84 5.35 -12.92
N PRO A 147 -14.68 5.63 -13.56
CA PRO A 147 -14.01 6.92 -13.45
C PRO A 147 -14.83 8.14 -13.90
N GLU A 148 -15.79 7.99 -14.81
CA GLU A 148 -16.61 9.11 -15.27
C GLU A 148 -17.62 9.55 -14.21
N ASN A 149 -18.20 8.58 -13.50
CA ASN A 149 -19.06 8.84 -12.34
C ASN A 149 -18.31 9.60 -11.24
N LYS A 150 -17.02 9.32 -11.05
CA LYS A 150 -16.18 10.05 -10.09
C LYS A 150 -16.17 11.55 -10.36
N LYS A 151 -15.97 11.97 -11.61
CA LYS A 151 -15.91 13.41 -11.98
C LYS A 151 -17.24 14.10 -11.70
N ALA A 152 -18.33 13.44 -12.08
CA ALA A 152 -19.69 13.92 -11.84
C ALA A 152 -19.97 14.12 -10.33
N PHE A 153 -19.64 13.12 -9.49
CA PHE A 153 -19.85 13.22 -8.03
C PHE A 153 -18.90 14.19 -7.33
N MET A 154 -17.75 14.50 -7.94
CA MET A 154 -16.81 15.47 -7.40
C MET A 154 -17.10 16.91 -7.84
N GLY A 155 -18.12 17.14 -8.66
CA GLY A 155 -18.46 18.46 -9.20
C GLY A 155 -17.43 18.99 -10.21
N ILE A 156 -16.58 18.11 -10.74
CA ILE A 156 -15.57 18.45 -11.73
C ILE A 156 -16.25 18.40 -13.10
N LYS A 157 -16.47 19.55 -13.74
CA LYS A 157 -17.03 19.59 -15.09
C LYS A 157 -16.14 18.79 -16.05
N PRO A 158 -16.69 17.97 -16.95
CA PRO A 158 -15.91 17.34 -18.01
C PRO A 158 -15.30 18.44 -18.89
N ASN A 159 -13.99 18.34 -19.14
CA ASN A 159 -13.28 19.17 -20.11
C ASN A 159 -13.68 18.77 -21.53
#